data_AF-A0A4V6DUF2-F1
#
_entry.id   AF-A0A4V6DUF2-F1
#
_cell.length_a   1.000
_cell.length_b   1.000
_cell.length_c   1.000
_cell.angle_alpha   90.00
_cell.angle_beta   90.00
_cell.angle_gamma   90.00
#
_symmetry.space_group_name_H-M   'P 1'
#
loop_
_entity.id
_entity.type
_entity.pdbx_description
1 polymer ?
#
loop_
_entity_poly.entity_id
_entity_poly.type
_entity_poly.pdbx_seq_one_letter_code
_entity_poly.pdbx_strand_id
1 'polypeptide(L)'
;MTQTADNAAILQQGTGDTDSAQEPRRNRFKYGSILLSFLLLSLVLTYTLPPLLPPLIHHAPPPWYEEASDIDRTDSYYSQPESTYRSELSDTAAIVRFWPSTGGLLLREHATGIEVDFLGLDRFDNVPRPSPYNATLEDDFCERLERLGATHCEDESDYFGSMMHRTRRYRALLAWPENDTGGTWALVLSAKEWRRTACVHNARTMEERGEMIRRLGGRYFGDWTELRPKLRKALKADRSPGLGPVEGFEDILAEPVPLDTEPS
;
A
#
# COMPACT_ATOMS: atom_id res chain seq x y z
N MET A 1 21.87 58.05 30.87
CA MET A 1 23.11 57.69 30.15
C MET A 1 22.68 56.97 28.87
N THR A 2 22.24 57.69 27.83
CA THR A 2 23.02 58.15 26.66
C THR A 2 23.61 57.03 25.81
N GLN A 3 22.94 56.65 24.71
CA GLN A 3 23.39 56.79 23.30
C GLN A 3 22.35 56.08 22.38
N THR A 4 21.58 56.73 21.48
CA THR A 4 21.91 57.25 20.12
C THR A 4 22.71 56.24 19.26
N ALA A 5 22.46 55.99 17.98
CA ALA A 5 21.61 56.58 16.95
C ALA A 5 21.54 55.60 15.75
N ASP A 6 20.53 55.78 14.90
CA ASP A 6 20.58 55.84 13.42
C ASP A 6 21.55 54.95 12.62
N ASN A 7 21.02 54.25 11.62
CA ASN A 7 21.52 54.43 10.26
C ASN A 7 20.48 54.14 9.18
N ALA A 8 20.48 55.04 8.21
CA ALA A 8 19.46 55.26 7.21
C ALA A 8 19.77 54.56 5.88
N ALA A 9 18.68 54.37 5.12
CA ALA A 9 18.52 54.36 3.67
C ALA A 9 19.76 54.43 2.77
N ILE A 10 19.86 53.48 1.83
CA ILE A 10 20.36 53.75 0.48
C ILE A 10 19.38 53.16 -0.54
N LEU A 11 18.66 54.08 -1.17
CA LEU A 11 17.97 53.98 -2.45
C LEU A 11 19.03 54.05 -3.57
N GLN A 12 19.07 53.10 -4.49
CA GLN A 12 19.43 53.39 -5.89
C GLN A 12 18.55 52.57 -6.84
N GLN A 13 17.61 53.28 -7.45
CA GLN A 13 16.94 52.89 -8.69
C GLN A 13 17.94 52.99 -9.83
N GLY A 14 18.11 51.91 -10.58
CA GLY A 14 18.78 51.89 -11.87
C GLY A 14 17.76 51.62 -12.97
N THR A 15 17.18 52.68 -13.52
CA THR A 15 16.51 52.69 -14.82
C THR A 15 17.56 52.90 -15.89
N GLY A 16 17.67 51.97 -16.85
CA GLY A 16 18.64 52.08 -17.94
C GLY A 16 18.26 51.19 -19.13
N ASP A 17 17.63 51.84 -20.10
CA ASP A 17 17.66 51.62 -21.55
C ASP A 17 17.32 50.26 -22.17
N THR A 18 16.17 50.31 -22.85
CA THR A 18 15.87 49.73 -24.15
C THR A 18 17.05 49.81 -25.12
N ASP A 19 17.52 48.67 -25.60
CA ASP A 19 18.21 48.62 -26.88
C ASP A 19 17.91 47.36 -27.69
N SER A 20 17.45 47.61 -28.91
CA SER A 20 17.59 46.82 -30.13
C SER A 20 17.27 45.31 -30.11
N ALA A 21 16.04 45.03 -30.53
CA ALA A 21 15.64 43.76 -31.15
C ALA A 21 16.50 43.45 -32.39
N GLN A 22 17.32 42.40 -32.30
CA GLN A 22 18.03 41.83 -33.44
C GLN A 22 17.47 40.43 -33.71
N GLU A 23 16.63 40.28 -34.74
CA GLU A 23 16.09 39.00 -35.19
C GLU A 23 17.23 38.02 -35.58
N PRO A 24 17.30 36.81 -35.01
CA PRO A 24 18.19 35.77 -35.54
C PRO A 24 17.52 35.07 -36.75
N ARG A 25 17.44 35.77 -37.88
CA ARG A 25 17.14 35.15 -39.19
C ARG A 25 18.39 34.46 -39.74
N ARG A 26 18.81 33.33 -39.16
CA ARG A 26 19.66 32.34 -39.85
C ARG A 26 19.88 31.10 -38.97
N ASN A 27 18.93 30.15 -38.99
CA ASN A 27 19.22 28.75 -38.64
C ASN A 27 18.13 27.74 -39.08
N ARG A 28 17.15 28.12 -39.91
CA ARG A 28 16.12 27.18 -40.40
C ARG A 28 16.65 26.09 -41.35
N PHE A 29 17.84 26.26 -41.93
CA PHE A 29 18.41 25.27 -42.86
C PHE A 29 19.16 24.10 -42.20
N LYS A 30 19.61 24.23 -40.94
CA LYS A 30 20.38 23.15 -40.28
C LYS A 30 19.50 22.02 -39.75
N TYR A 31 18.30 22.35 -39.27
CA TYR A 31 17.37 21.36 -38.70
C TYR A 31 16.63 20.54 -39.76
N GLY A 32 16.40 21.09 -40.95
CA GLY A 32 15.76 20.36 -42.05
C GLY A 32 16.57 19.15 -42.54
N SER A 33 17.89 19.27 -42.57
CA SER A 33 18.78 18.18 -42.98
C SER A 33 18.79 17.03 -41.96
N ILE A 34 18.78 17.36 -40.67
CA ILE A 34 18.73 16.36 -39.59
C ILE A 34 17.40 15.60 -39.63
N LEU A 35 16.27 16.31 -39.77
CA LEU A 35 14.95 15.70 -39.80
C LEU A 35 14.75 14.77 -41.02
N LEU A 36 15.26 15.18 -42.19
CA LEU A 36 15.23 14.36 -43.40
C LEU A 36 16.09 13.08 -43.24
N SER A 37 17.22 13.18 -42.56
CA SER A 37 18.11 12.04 -42.27
C SER A 37 17.41 11.01 -41.38
N PHE A 38 16.70 11.46 -40.34
CA PHE A 38 15.92 10.57 -39.46
C PHE A 38 14.75 9.91 -40.19
N LEU A 39 14.05 10.64 -41.07
CA LEU A 39 12.96 10.08 -41.86
C LEU A 39 13.45 9.03 -42.86
N LEU A 40 14.57 9.28 -43.53
CA LEU A 40 15.19 8.31 -44.44
C LEU A 40 15.70 7.08 -43.69
N LEU A 41 16.33 7.25 -42.52
CA LEU A 41 16.78 6.14 -41.68
C LEU A 41 15.59 5.29 -41.20
N SER A 42 14.51 5.94 -40.75
CA SER A 42 13.26 5.25 -40.36
C SER A 42 12.68 4.47 -41.53
N LEU A 43 12.64 5.07 -42.73
CA LEU A 43 12.15 4.41 -43.93
C LEU A 43 13.00 3.18 -44.27
N VAL A 44 14.34 3.31 -44.25
CA VAL A 44 15.25 2.19 -44.51
C VAL A 44 15.07 1.07 -43.48
N LEU A 45 14.95 1.39 -42.18
CA LEU A 45 14.66 0.39 -41.15
C LEU A 45 13.32 -0.32 -41.38
N THR A 46 12.28 0.39 -41.82
CA THR A 46 10.97 -0.23 -42.12
C THR A 46 10.98 -1.13 -43.35
N TYR A 47 11.85 -0.88 -44.34
CA TYR A 47 11.86 -1.62 -45.60
C TYR A 47 12.93 -2.71 -45.70
N THR A 48 14.01 -2.63 -44.91
CA THR A 48 15.13 -3.59 -44.97
C THR A 48 15.07 -4.67 -43.89
N LEU A 49 14.40 -4.42 -42.77
CA LEU A 49 14.21 -5.44 -41.75
C LEU A 49 12.94 -6.23 -42.06
N PRO A 50 13.04 -7.55 -42.34
CA PRO A 50 11.86 -8.39 -42.40
C PRO A 50 11.13 -8.32 -41.04
N PRO A 51 9.79 -8.30 -41.01
CA PRO A 51 9.05 -8.25 -39.76
C PRO A 51 9.46 -9.44 -38.88
N LEU A 52 10.14 -9.16 -37.77
CA LEU A 52 10.60 -10.16 -36.80
C LEU A 52 9.44 -10.82 -36.03
N LEU A 53 8.21 -10.38 -36.26
CA LEU A 53 7.03 -10.98 -35.67
C LEU A 53 6.37 -11.88 -36.71
N PRO A 54 6.32 -13.21 -36.46
CA PRO A 54 5.46 -14.07 -37.27
C PRO A 54 4.02 -13.55 -37.18
N PRO A 55 3.21 -13.70 -38.25
CA PRO A 55 1.80 -13.36 -38.18
C PRO A 55 1.19 -14.10 -36.99
N LEU A 56 0.43 -13.37 -36.17
CA LEU A 56 -0.41 -13.94 -35.12
C LEU A 56 -1.31 -15.00 -35.77
N ILE A 57 -0.89 -16.25 -35.68
CA ILE A 57 -1.73 -17.38 -36.04
C ILE A 57 -2.86 -17.36 -35.00
N HIS A 58 -4.03 -16.88 -35.40
CA HIS A 58 -5.26 -17.08 -34.67
C HIS A 58 -5.50 -18.60 -34.62
N HIS A 59 -4.94 -19.24 -33.62
CA HIS A 59 -5.35 -20.58 -33.25
C HIS A 59 -6.82 -20.47 -32.86
N ALA A 60 -7.68 -21.14 -33.62
CA ALA A 60 -9.02 -21.44 -33.16
C ALA A 60 -8.88 -22.04 -31.75
N PRO A 61 -9.64 -21.55 -30.75
CA PRO A 61 -9.58 -22.12 -29.42
C PRO A 61 -9.80 -23.62 -29.55
N PRO A 62 -9.02 -24.44 -28.84
CA PRO A 62 -9.12 -25.88 -28.95
C PRO A 62 -10.56 -26.33 -28.64
N PRO A 63 -11.06 -27.39 -29.28
CA PRO A 63 -12.47 -27.79 -29.26
C PRO A 63 -13.04 -28.14 -27.88
N TRP A 64 -12.20 -28.17 -26.84
CA TRP A 64 -12.64 -28.32 -25.45
C TRP A 64 -13.05 -26.99 -24.79
N TYR A 65 -13.05 -25.87 -25.52
CA TYR A 65 -13.39 -24.54 -25.01
C TYR A 65 -14.86 -24.12 -25.21
N GLU A 66 -15.70 -24.93 -25.86
CA GLU A 66 -17.14 -24.69 -26.01
C GLU A 66 -17.96 -25.56 -25.04
N GLU A 67 -17.84 -25.31 -23.72
CA GLU A 67 -18.90 -25.60 -22.72
C GLU A 67 -18.48 -25.18 -21.30
N ALA A 68 -18.17 -23.89 -21.09
CA ALA A 68 -17.95 -23.33 -19.74
C ALA A 68 -19.10 -22.39 -19.30
N SER A 69 -20.32 -22.60 -19.82
CA SER A 69 -21.47 -21.76 -19.46
C SER A 69 -22.35 -22.31 -18.33
N ASP A 70 -22.10 -23.52 -17.81
CA ASP A 70 -22.88 -24.12 -16.72
C ASP A 70 -22.01 -24.85 -15.68
N ILE A 71 -20.85 -24.28 -15.33
CA ILE A 71 -20.22 -24.67 -14.06
C ILE A 71 -21.05 -24.03 -12.96
N ASP A 72 -21.96 -24.84 -12.41
CA ASP A 72 -22.55 -24.63 -11.11
C ASP A 72 -21.44 -24.18 -10.17
N ARG A 73 -21.54 -22.92 -9.75
CA ARG A 73 -20.55 -22.14 -9.00
C ARG A 73 -20.54 -22.65 -7.57
N THR A 74 -20.28 -23.93 -7.41
CA THR A 74 -20.21 -24.63 -6.14
C THR A 74 -18.91 -24.24 -5.47
N ASP A 75 -19.04 -23.68 -4.27
CA ASP A 75 -18.04 -23.15 -3.34
C ASP A 75 -16.87 -24.10 -2.96
N SER A 76 -16.69 -25.21 -3.65
CA SER A 76 -15.85 -26.34 -3.22
C SER A 76 -14.36 -26.24 -3.59
N TYR A 77 -13.95 -25.40 -4.55
CA TYR A 77 -12.60 -25.54 -5.13
C TYR A 77 -11.48 -24.87 -4.32
N TYR A 78 -11.80 -24.11 -3.27
CA TYR A 78 -10.81 -23.36 -2.48
C TYR A 78 -10.84 -23.63 -0.98
N SER A 79 -11.51 -24.70 -0.54
CA SER A 79 -11.43 -25.13 0.86
C SER A 79 -10.04 -25.73 1.14
N GLN A 80 -9.06 -24.86 1.40
CA GLN A 80 -7.80 -25.29 1.99
C GLN A 80 -8.07 -25.81 3.40
N PRO A 81 -7.40 -26.88 3.85
CA PRO A 81 -7.50 -27.31 5.23
C PRO A 81 -7.06 -26.16 6.14
N GLU A 82 -7.75 -25.97 7.28
CA GLU A 82 -7.36 -24.95 8.24
C GLU A 82 -5.88 -25.07 8.58
N SER A 83 -5.17 -23.95 8.56
CA SER A 83 -3.74 -23.93 8.87
C SER A 83 -3.51 -24.40 10.29
N THR A 84 -2.49 -25.24 10.44
CA THR A 84 -2.00 -25.69 11.74
C THR A 84 -0.94 -24.75 12.32
N TYR A 85 -0.60 -23.67 11.61
CA TYR A 85 0.43 -22.71 11.99
C TYR A 85 -0.17 -21.37 12.39
N ARG A 86 0.30 -20.86 13.53
CA ARG A 86 0.04 -19.51 14.02
C ARG A 86 0.83 -18.48 13.21
N SER A 87 2.09 -18.79 12.91
CA SER A 87 2.96 -17.98 12.05
C SER A 87 3.54 -18.89 10.99
N GLU A 88 3.37 -18.50 9.73
CA GLU A 88 3.87 -19.25 8.59
C GLU A 88 4.69 -18.31 7.70
N LEU A 89 5.92 -18.70 7.41
CA LEU A 89 6.78 -17.99 6.49
C LEU A 89 6.34 -18.30 5.06
N SER A 90 5.96 -17.26 4.32
CA SER A 90 5.73 -17.32 2.88
C SER A 90 6.96 -16.85 2.12
N ASP A 91 6.90 -16.88 0.78
CA ASP A 91 7.97 -16.44 -0.11
C ASP A 91 8.46 -15.00 0.14
N THR A 92 7.63 -14.15 0.76
CA THR A 92 7.92 -12.71 0.90
C THR A 92 7.84 -12.18 2.32
N ALA A 93 7.05 -12.81 3.20
CA ALA A 93 6.83 -12.34 4.56
C ALA A 93 6.10 -13.40 5.41
N ALA A 94 6.00 -13.17 6.72
CA ALA A 94 5.20 -14.02 7.59
C ALA A 94 3.69 -13.74 7.40
N ILE A 95 2.88 -14.80 7.44
CA ILE A 95 1.43 -14.73 7.59
C ILE A 95 1.13 -15.16 9.02
N VAL A 96 0.48 -14.29 9.78
CA VAL A 96 0.09 -14.58 11.17
C VAL A 96 -1.41 -14.77 11.25
N ARG A 97 -1.83 -15.88 11.87
CA ARG A 97 -3.22 -16.34 11.99
C ARG A 97 -3.61 -16.53 13.45
N PHE A 98 -4.84 -16.18 13.78
CA PHE A 98 -5.40 -16.34 15.12
C PHE A 98 -6.88 -16.68 15.15
N TRP A 99 -7.28 -17.48 16.14
CA TRP A 99 -8.63 -18.01 16.25
C TRP A 99 -9.27 -17.56 17.57
N PRO A 100 -9.97 -16.40 17.55
CA PRO A 100 -10.65 -15.89 18.74
C PRO A 100 -11.71 -16.89 19.21
N SER A 101 -11.92 -16.94 20.52
CA SER A 101 -12.93 -17.81 21.13
C SER A 101 -14.36 -17.50 20.67
N THR A 102 -14.59 -16.27 20.18
CA THR A 102 -15.86 -15.83 19.58
C THR A 102 -16.12 -16.43 18.19
N GLY A 103 -15.16 -17.17 17.63
CA GLY A 103 -15.20 -17.70 16.27
C GLY A 103 -14.66 -16.72 15.24
N GLY A 104 -14.38 -17.26 14.05
CA GLY A 104 -13.71 -16.53 12.97
C GLY A 104 -12.20 -16.72 12.95
N LEU A 105 -11.56 -15.89 12.13
CA LEU A 105 -10.11 -15.85 11.93
C LEU A 105 -9.64 -14.40 11.89
N LEU A 106 -8.62 -14.07 12.68
CA LEU A 106 -7.85 -12.85 12.50
C LEU A 106 -6.57 -13.18 11.73
N LEU A 107 -6.30 -12.38 10.71
CA LEU A 107 -5.15 -12.60 9.85
C LEU A 107 -4.37 -11.32 9.59
N ARG A 108 -3.07 -11.37 9.82
CA ARG A 108 -2.11 -10.35 9.40
C ARG A 108 -1.24 -10.91 8.29
N GLU A 109 -1.52 -10.44 7.08
CA GLU A 109 -0.72 -10.74 5.90
C GLU A 109 0.50 -9.82 5.88
N HIS A 110 1.63 -10.34 5.41
CA HIS A 110 2.89 -9.62 5.31
C HIS A 110 3.35 -8.99 6.62
N ALA A 111 3.27 -9.76 7.71
CA ALA A 111 3.82 -9.34 8.99
C ALA A 111 5.34 -9.09 8.85
N THR A 112 5.73 -7.85 9.12
CA THR A 112 7.12 -7.38 9.11
C THR A 112 7.87 -7.90 10.34
N GLY A 113 9.20 -7.89 10.29
CA GLY A 113 10.03 -8.37 11.42
C GLY A 113 9.67 -7.71 12.76
N ILE A 114 9.39 -6.40 12.76
CA ILE A 114 8.98 -5.68 13.97
C ILE A 114 7.60 -6.10 14.50
N GLU A 115 6.69 -6.49 13.61
CA GLU A 115 5.36 -6.97 13.97
C GLU A 115 5.43 -8.39 14.53
N VAL A 116 6.25 -9.25 13.92
CA VAL A 116 6.52 -10.61 14.42
C VAL A 116 7.20 -10.56 15.80
N ASP A 117 8.20 -9.68 15.97
CA ASP A 117 8.87 -9.45 17.25
C ASP A 117 7.90 -8.95 18.33
N PHE A 118 7.01 -8.01 17.99
CA PHE A 118 5.98 -7.51 18.93
C PHE A 118 5.04 -8.62 19.41
N LEU A 119 4.71 -9.56 18.53
CA LEU A 119 3.86 -10.70 18.86
C LEU A 119 4.60 -11.78 19.68
N GLY A 120 5.92 -11.64 19.87
CA GLY A 120 6.75 -12.65 20.53
C GLY A 120 6.82 -13.95 19.73
N LEU A 121 6.74 -13.86 18.41
CA LEU A 121 6.85 -15.01 17.50
C LEU A 121 8.27 -15.15 16.97
N ASP A 122 8.62 -16.36 16.53
CA ASP A 122 9.89 -16.59 15.85
C ASP A 122 9.86 -15.94 14.45
N ARG A 123 10.97 -15.29 14.07
CA ARG A 123 11.11 -14.59 12.79
C ARG A 123 11.60 -15.46 11.64
N PHE A 124 12.21 -16.59 11.96
CA PHE A 124 12.98 -17.42 11.04
C PHE A 124 12.40 -18.83 10.91
N ASP A 125 11.49 -19.21 11.81
CA ASP A 125 10.80 -20.49 11.79
C ASP A 125 9.27 -20.32 11.84
N ASN A 126 8.57 -21.31 11.29
CA ASN A 126 7.12 -21.42 11.44
C ASN A 126 6.75 -21.69 12.90
N VAL A 127 5.74 -21.00 13.41
CA VAL A 127 5.23 -21.21 14.78
C VAL A 127 3.94 -22.01 14.69
N PRO A 128 3.88 -23.24 15.24
CA PRO A 128 2.65 -24.03 15.23
C PRO A 128 1.58 -23.39 16.12
N ARG A 129 0.31 -23.68 15.82
CA ARG A 129 -0.80 -23.37 16.71
C ARG A 129 -0.63 -24.16 18.02
N PRO A 130 -0.88 -23.55 19.20
CA PRO A 130 -0.80 -24.29 20.46
C PRO A 130 -1.72 -25.50 20.45
N SER A 131 -1.17 -26.64 20.89
CA SER A 131 -1.91 -27.87 21.13
C SER A 131 -1.58 -28.36 22.54
N PRO A 132 -2.57 -28.48 23.45
CA PRO A 132 -4.01 -28.27 23.22
C PRO A 132 -4.38 -26.79 23.06
N TYR A 133 -5.55 -26.55 22.46
CA TYR A 133 -6.12 -25.19 22.31
C TYR A 133 -6.41 -24.56 23.68
N ASN A 134 -6.07 -23.28 23.83
CA ASN A 134 -6.34 -22.49 25.03
C ASN A 134 -6.98 -21.15 24.63
N ALA A 135 -8.28 -21.02 24.90
CA ALA A 135 -9.08 -19.87 24.50
C ALA A 135 -8.55 -18.54 25.08
N THR A 136 -8.18 -18.50 26.36
CA THR A 136 -7.71 -17.26 27.01
C THR A 136 -6.40 -16.77 26.40
N LEU A 137 -5.42 -17.67 26.22
CA LEU A 137 -4.16 -17.32 25.57
C LEU A 137 -4.36 -16.89 24.10
N GLU A 138 -5.38 -17.45 23.44
CA GLU A 138 -5.71 -17.10 22.07
C GLU A 138 -6.37 -15.72 21.98
N ASP A 139 -7.29 -15.39 22.89
CA ASP A 139 -7.97 -14.10 22.92
C ASP A 139 -7.01 -12.95 23.27
N ASP A 140 -6.12 -13.14 24.24
CA ASP A 140 -5.09 -12.16 24.60
C ASP A 140 -4.17 -11.85 23.42
N PHE A 141 -3.84 -12.88 22.65
CA PHE A 141 -3.02 -12.70 21.45
C PHE A 141 -3.84 -12.06 20.31
N CYS A 142 -5.10 -12.45 20.12
CA CYS A 142 -6.00 -11.79 19.16
C CYS A 142 -6.01 -10.27 19.38
N GLU A 143 -6.07 -9.80 20.63
CA GLU A 143 -6.01 -8.37 20.93
C GLU A 143 -4.71 -7.73 20.44
N ARG A 144 -3.56 -8.36 20.66
CA ARG A 144 -2.27 -7.87 20.16
C ARG A 144 -2.22 -7.84 18.63
N LEU A 145 -2.79 -8.85 17.97
CA LEU A 145 -2.83 -8.91 16.52
C LEU A 145 -3.77 -7.84 15.92
N GLU A 146 -4.87 -7.51 16.59
CA GLU A 146 -5.72 -6.38 16.21
C GLU A 146 -4.96 -5.05 16.27
N ARG A 147 -4.07 -4.87 17.26
CA ARG A 147 -3.16 -3.70 17.34
C ARG A 147 -2.16 -3.64 16.19
N LEU A 148 -2.07 -4.66 15.35
CA LEU A 148 -1.32 -4.66 14.09
C LEU A 148 -2.19 -4.46 12.85
N GLY A 149 -3.49 -4.23 13.01
CA GLY A 149 -4.42 -4.05 11.90
C GLY A 149 -4.68 -5.37 11.18
N ALA A 150 -4.81 -6.47 11.93
CA ALA A 150 -5.29 -7.73 11.37
C ALA A 150 -6.69 -7.57 10.76
N THR A 151 -6.91 -8.32 9.70
CA THR A 151 -8.21 -8.44 9.04
C THR A 151 -9.04 -9.53 9.72
N HIS A 152 -10.33 -9.27 9.92
CA HIS A 152 -11.28 -10.27 10.40
C HIS A 152 -11.93 -10.99 9.21
N CYS A 153 -11.84 -12.32 9.23
CA CYS A 153 -12.44 -13.23 8.27
C CYS A 153 -13.31 -14.26 9.01
N GLU A 154 -14.30 -14.82 8.31
CA GLU A 154 -15.10 -15.92 8.88
C GLU A 154 -14.28 -17.21 8.99
N ASP A 155 -13.44 -17.48 8.00
CA ASP A 155 -12.52 -18.61 7.93
C ASP A 155 -11.39 -18.31 6.93
N GLU A 156 -10.52 -19.29 6.68
CA GLU A 156 -9.46 -19.15 5.68
C GLU A 156 -10.00 -19.03 4.24
N SER A 157 -11.12 -19.68 3.92
CA SER A 157 -11.74 -19.60 2.59
C SER A 157 -12.23 -18.18 2.30
N ASP A 158 -12.84 -17.51 3.29
CA ASP A 158 -13.23 -16.11 3.23
C ASP A 158 -12.02 -15.19 3.00
N TYR A 159 -10.89 -15.49 3.66
CA TYR A 159 -9.63 -14.80 3.38
C TYR A 159 -9.17 -15.01 1.93
N PHE A 160 -9.02 -16.26 1.49
CA PHE A 160 -8.53 -16.57 0.15
C PHE A 160 -9.44 -16.00 -0.94
N GLY A 161 -10.75 -16.10 -0.77
CA GLY A 161 -11.73 -15.46 -1.64
C GLY A 161 -11.55 -13.95 -1.69
N SER A 162 -11.36 -13.30 -0.53
CA SER A 162 -11.15 -11.85 -0.48
C SER A 162 -9.85 -11.39 -1.14
N MET A 163 -8.80 -12.21 -1.08
CA MET A 163 -7.52 -11.97 -1.74
C MET A 163 -7.64 -12.12 -3.26
N MET A 164 -8.19 -13.25 -3.72
CA MET A 164 -8.34 -13.56 -5.15
C MET A 164 -9.23 -12.56 -5.87
N HIS A 165 -10.35 -12.19 -5.24
CA HIS A 165 -11.30 -11.25 -5.80
C HIS A 165 -10.97 -9.78 -5.47
N ARG A 166 -9.87 -9.52 -4.76
CA ARG A 166 -9.43 -8.18 -4.32
C ARG A 166 -10.57 -7.39 -3.67
N THR A 167 -11.43 -8.06 -2.91
CA THR A 167 -12.60 -7.43 -2.26
C THR A 167 -12.20 -6.66 -0.99
N ARG A 168 -10.98 -6.88 -0.47
CA ARG A 168 -10.42 -6.12 0.64
C ARG A 168 -10.21 -4.66 0.25
N ARG A 169 -11.08 -3.78 0.76
CA ARG A 169 -11.05 -2.36 0.43
C ARG A 169 -9.92 -1.60 1.11
N TYR A 170 -9.68 -1.91 2.40
CA TYR A 170 -8.74 -1.17 3.23
C TYR A 170 -7.74 -2.06 3.95
N ARG A 171 -6.60 -1.47 4.27
CA ARG A 171 -5.57 -2.00 5.16
C ARG A 171 -5.21 -0.94 6.18
N ALA A 172 -4.85 -1.35 7.39
CA ALA A 172 -4.38 -0.44 8.42
C ALA A 172 -2.89 -0.65 8.70
N LEU A 173 -2.21 0.47 8.92
CA LEU A 173 -0.89 0.55 9.53
C LEU A 173 -1.06 1.18 10.90
N LEU A 174 -0.59 0.45 11.91
CA LEU A 174 -0.63 0.87 13.30
C LEU A 174 0.79 0.88 13.87
N ALA A 175 1.04 1.78 14.80
CA ALA A 175 2.23 1.81 15.65
C ALA A 175 1.86 2.42 16.99
N TRP A 176 2.50 1.99 18.06
CA TRP A 176 2.38 2.60 19.39
C TRP A 176 3.75 3.15 19.78
N PRO A 177 3.80 4.24 20.56
CA PRO A 177 5.05 4.73 21.10
C PRO A 177 5.54 3.79 22.22
N GLU A 178 6.83 3.46 22.22
CA GLU A 178 7.54 2.68 23.24
C GLU A 178 7.52 3.35 24.61
N ASN A 179 7.29 4.66 24.68
CA ASN A 179 7.21 5.41 25.94
C ASN A 179 5.92 5.19 26.76
N ASP A 180 5.10 4.21 26.37
CA ASP A 180 3.86 3.79 27.05
C ASP A 180 2.88 4.95 27.34
N THR A 181 2.81 5.91 26.42
CA THR A 181 1.81 7.00 26.48
C THR A 181 0.37 6.53 26.17
N GLY A 182 0.17 5.22 26.00
CA GLY A 182 -1.13 4.57 25.86
C GLY A 182 -1.84 4.75 24.51
N GLY A 183 -1.28 5.53 23.59
CA GLY A 183 -1.91 5.81 22.30
C GLY A 183 -1.33 5.06 21.10
N THR A 184 -1.97 5.24 19.95
CA THR A 184 -1.69 4.52 18.71
C THR A 184 -1.72 5.48 17.53
N TRP A 185 -0.64 5.50 16.75
CA TRP A 185 -0.64 6.04 15.40
C TRP A 185 -1.39 5.09 14.48
N ALA A 186 -2.36 5.61 13.74
CA ALA A 186 -3.15 4.83 12.80
C ALA A 186 -3.25 5.51 11.44
N LEU A 187 -3.16 4.69 10.39
CA LEU A 187 -3.32 5.09 9.01
C LEU A 187 -4.06 3.99 8.27
N VAL A 188 -5.27 4.30 7.82
CA VAL A 188 -6.11 3.40 7.02
C VAL A 188 -6.02 3.80 5.56
N LEU A 189 -5.67 2.85 4.70
CA LEU A 189 -5.35 3.07 3.30
C LEU A 189 -6.14 2.15 2.40
N SER A 190 -6.53 2.66 1.24
CA SER A 190 -7.05 1.82 0.15
C SER A 190 -5.94 0.96 -0.46
N ALA A 191 -6.33 -0.07 -1.23
CA ALA A 191 -5.38 -0.88 -1.98
C ALA A 191 -4.47 -0.08 -2.94
N LYS A 192 -4.95 1.07 -3.47
CA LYS A 192 -4.17 1.94 -4.35
C LYS A 192 -3.07 2.67 -3.57
N GLU A 193 -3.39 3.19 -2.39
CA GLU A 193 -2.48 3.99 -1.57
C GLU A 193 -1.45 3.12 -0.84
N TRP A 194 -1.78 1.84 -0.60
CA TRP A 194 -0.88 0.87 0.05
C TRP A 194 0.51 0.82 -0.58
N ARG A 195 0.64 1.09 -1.89
CA ARG A 195 1.93 1.10 -2.60
C ARG A 195 2.94 2.13 -2.05
N ARG A 196 2.47 3.16 -1.33
CA ARG A 196 3.31 4.21 -0.75
C ARG A 196 3.90 3.85 0.62
N THR A 197 3.58 2.67 1.14
CA THR A 197 3.87 2.28 2.54
C THR A 197 5.19 1.55 2.74
N ALA A 198 5.99 1.37 1.67
CA ALA A 198 7.27 0.69 1.75
C ALA A 198 8.20 1.26 2.84
N CYS A 199 8.17 2.59 3.07
CA CYS A 199 8.93 3.22 4.15
C CYS A 199 8.50 2.74 5.55
N VAL A 200 7.22 2.47 5.77
CA VAL A 200 6.68 1.96 7.04
C VAL A 200 7.12 0.51 7.27
N HIS A 201 7.20 -0.28 6.20
CA HIS A 201 7.68 -1.66 6.28
C HIS A 201 9.19 -1.77 6.53
N ASN A 202 9.95 -0.71 6.23
CA ASN A 202 11.39 -0.64 6.49
C ASN A 202 11.75 -0.16 7.90
N ALA A 203 10.75 0.26 8.69
CA ALA A 203 10.97 0.70 10.07
C ALA A 203 11.57 -0.44 10.92
N ARG A 204 12.52 -0.09 11.80
CA ARG A 204 13.21 -1.02 12.69
C ARG A 204 12.65 -1.03 14.11
N THR A 205 11.91 -0.01 14.48
CA THR A 205 11.26 0.15 15.78
C THR A 205 9.82 0.62 15.62
N MET A 206 9.02 0.52 16.68
CA MET A 206 7.64 1.02 16.64
C MET A 206 7.60 2.55 16.59
N GLU A 207 8.58 3.23 17.20
CA GLU A 207 8.81 4.67 17.06
C GLU A 207 9.05 5.09 15.61
N GLU A 208 10.00 4.45 14.92
CA GLU A 208 10.28 4.75 13.51
C GLU A 208 9.04 4.49 12.64
N ARG A 209 8.31 3.41 12.93
CA ARG A 209 7.08 3.05 12.23
C ARG A 209 6.01 4.12 12.44
N GLY A 210 5.80 4.58 13.66
CA GLY A 210 4.87 5.64 14.01
C GLY A 210 5.22 6.96 13.34
N GLU A 211 6.50 7.30 13.27
CA GLU A 211 7.00 8.49 12.56
C GLU A 211 6.73 8.40 11.05
N MET A 212 6.92 7.24 10.42
CA MET A 212 6.57 7.04 9.00
C MET A 212 5.06 7.11 8.77
N ILE A 213 4.27 6.50 9.66
CA ILE A 213 2.80 6.60 9.62
C ILE A 213 2.36 8.06 9.69
N ARG A 214 2.92 8.84 10.63
CA ARG A 214 2.65 10.27 10.77
C ARG A 214 2.98 11.05 9.49
N ARG A 215 4.14 10.81 8.88
CA ARG A 215 4.55 11.46 7.62
C ARG A 215 3.62 11.16 6.44
N LEU A 216 2.99 9.99 6.45
CA LEU A 216 2.01 9.57 5.45
C LEU A 216 0.59 10.09 5.74
N GLY A 217 0.42 10.97 6.73
CA GLY A 217 -0.88 11.53 7.10
C GLY A 217 -1.66 10.70 8.12
N GLY A 218 -0.99 9.75 8.79
CA GLY A 218 -1.57 9.01 9.90
C GLY A 218 -1.88 9.92 11.08
N ARG A 219 -2.84 9.49 11.90
CA ARG A 219 -3.35 10.25 13.05
C ARG A 219 -3.06 9.52 14.35
N TYR A 220 -2.86 10.27 15.42
CA TYR A 220 -2.63 9.73 16.75
C TYR A 220 -3.95 9.63 17.51
N PHE A 221 -4.21 8.45 18.09
CA PHE A 221 -5.36 8.17 18.95
C PHE A 221 -4.86 7.91 20.35
N GLY A 222 -5.33 8.68 21.33
CA GLY A 222 -4.88 8.54 22.72
C GLY A 222 -5.40 7.29 23.43
N ASP A 223 -6.45 6.65 22.90
CA ASP A 223 -7.09 5.48 23.48
C ASP A 223 -7.40 4.41 22.41
N TRP A 224 -6.83 3.22 22.59
CA TRP A 224 -7.08 2.06 21.73
C TRP A 224 -8.56 1.66 21.70
N THR A 225 -9.28 1.82 22.81
CA THR A 225 -10.68 1.40 22.91
C THR A 225 -11.62 2.23 22.03
N GLU A 226 -11.24 3.47 21.71
CA GLU A 226 -11.95 4.33 20.75
C GLU A 226 -11.65 3.90 19.30
N LEU A 227 -10.39 3.59 19.00
CA LEU A 227 -9.93 3.26 17.64
C LEU A 227 -10.37 1.86 17.19
N ARG A 228 -10.30 0.87 18.09
CA ARG A 228 -10.59 -0.55 17.82
C ARG A 228 -11.92 -0.80 17.11
N PRO A 229 -13.09 -0.27 17.56
CA PRO A 229 -14.36 -0.51 16.88
C PRO A 229 -14.40 0.09 15.48
N LYS A 230 -13.76 1.27 15.27
CA LYS A 230 -13.62 1.86 13.94
C LYS A 230 -12.79 0.93 13.06
N LEU A 231 -11.60 0.51 13.48
CA LEU A 231 -10.76 -0.41 12.70
C LEU A 231 -11.47 -1.72 12.34
N ARG A 232 -12.17 -2.36 13.29
CA ARG A 232 -12.92 -3.59 13.01
C ARG A 232 -13.97 -3.40 11.92
N LYS A 233 -14.65 -2.26 11.91
CA LYS A 233 -15.63 -1.92 10.87
C LYS A 233 -14.95 -1.66 9.52
N ALA A 234 -13.76 -1.04 9.50
CA ALA A 234 -13.00 -0.74 8.27
C ALA A 234 -12.35 -1.98 7.64
N LEU A 235 -11.81 -2.86 8.49
CA LEU A 235 -11.00 -4.02 8.12
C LEU A 235 -11.83 -5.32 8.08
N LYS A 236 -13.15 -5.23 8.12
CA LYS A 236 -13.99 -6.40 7.89
C LYS A 236 -13.91 -6.77 6.41
N ALA A 237 -13.64 -8.04 6.10
CA ALA A 237 -13.73 -8.52 4.74
C ALA A 237 -15.18 -8.31 4.23
N ASP A 238 -15.33 -7.58 3.13
CA ASP A 238 -16.62 -7.46 2.45
C ASP A 238 -16.70 -8.53 1.37
N ARG A 239 -17.80 -9.29 1.39
CA ARG A 239 -18.10 -10.32 0.37
C ARG A 239 -18.53 -9.70 -0.95
N SER A 240 -18.91 -8.42 -0.95
CA SER A 240 -19.32 -7.70 -2.16
C SER A 240 -18.23 -6.71 -2.58
N PRO A 241 -17.66 -6.83 -3.80
CA PRO A 241 -16.81 -5.79 -4.37
C PRO A 241 -17.67 -4.55 -4.68
N GLY A 242 -17.84 -3.67 -3.69
CA GLY A 242 -18.52 -2.39 -3.85
C GLY A 242 -17.51 -1.25 -3.90
N LEU A 243 -17.50 -0.50 -4.99
CA LEU A 243 -16.63 0.67 -5.25
C LEU A 243 -17.00 1.93 -4.44
N GLY A 244 -17.61 1.78 -3.26
CA GLY A 244 -18.08 2.91 -2.46
C GLY A 244 -17.13 3.26 -1.31
N PRO A 245 -16.96 4.56 -0.98
CA PRO A 245 -16.34 4.96 0.29
C PRO A 245 -17.12 4.31 1.43
N VAL A 246 -16.40 3.81 2.44
CA VAL A 246 -17.09 3.32 3.63
C VAL A 246 -17.42 4.55 4.48
N GLU A 247 -18.71 4.79 4.70
CA GLU A 247 -19.19 5.93 5.49
C GLU A 247 -18.79 5.79 6.97
N GLY A 248 -18.33 6.90 7.56
CA GLY A 248 -17.97 7.01 8.98
C GLY A 248 -16.53 6.58 9.30
N PHE A 249 -15.62 6.82 8.36
CA PHE A 249 -14.18 6.53 8.45
C PHE A 249 -13.31 7.69 8.02
N GLU A 250 -13.93 8.80 7.62
CA GLU A 250 -13.28 10.01 7.13
C GLU A 250 -12.34 10.60 8.18
N ASP A 251 -12.55 10.27 9.46
CA ASP A 251 -11.73 10.67 10.59
C ASP A 251 -10.43 9.85 10.74
N ILE A 252 -10.36 8.65 10.17
CA ILE A 252 -9.19 7.74 10.24
C ILE A 252 -8.53 7.44 8.89
N LEU A 253 -9.18 7.81 7.78
CA LEU A 253 -8.60 7.70 6.45
C LEU A 253 -7.50 8.75 6.25
N ALA A 254 -6.48 8.38 5.49
CA ALA A 254 -5.50 9.35 5.03
C ALA A 254 -6.21 10.47 4.27
N GLU A 255 -5.90 11.73 4.58
CA GLU A 255 -6.26 12.80 3.67
C GLU A 255 -5.50 12.56 2.35
N PRO A 256 -6.15 12.73 1.19
CA PRO A 256 -5.49 12.55 -0.08
C PRO A 256 -4.37 13.58 -0.22
N VAL A 257 -3.12 13.16 0.04
CA VAL A 257 -1.93 13.98 -0.20
C VAL A 257 -1.80 14.17 -1.71
N PRO A 258 -1.83 15.41 -2.23
CA PRO A 258 -1.67 15.67 -3.66
C PRO A 258 -0.37 15.02 -4.15
N LEU A 259 -0.47 14.21 -5.20
CA LEU A 259 0.65 13.43 -5.75
C LEU A 259 1.82 14.31 -6.24
N ASP A 260 1.60 15.61 -6.37
CA ASP A 260 2.55 16.57 -6.95
C ASP A 260 3.35 17.35 -5.89
N THR A 261 3.19 17.04 -4.61
CA THR A 261 4.07 17.61 -3.57
C THR A 261 5.36 16.80 -3.54
N GLU A 262 6.32 17.19 -4.38
CA GLU A 262 7.69 16.68 -4.28
C GLU A 262 8.23 16.98 -2.86
N PRO A 263 8.91 16.01 -2.23
CA PRO A 263 9.53 16.24 -0.94
C PRO A 263 10.61 17.31 -1.08
N SER A 264 10.52 18.35 -0.24
CA SER A 264 11.53 19.41 -0.09
C SER A 264 12.71 18.94 0.76
#